data_AF-A0A8B9Z6U2-F1
#
_entry.id   AF-A0A8B9Z6U2-F1
#
_cell.length_a   1.000
_cell.length_b   1.000
_cell.length_c   1.000
_cell.angle_alpha   90.00
_cell.angle_beta   90.00
_cell.angle_gamma   90.00
#
_symmetry.space_group_name_H-M   'P 1'
#
loop_
_entity.id
_entity.type
_entity.pdbx_description
1 polymer ?
#
loop_
_entity_poly.entity_id
_entity_poly.type
_entity_poly.pdbx_seq_one_letter_code
_entity_poly.pdbx_strand_id
1 'polypeptide(L)'
;MPQECLSEFRTALLHYLDFTQKQSFTKLAKLQRERAVLPISQYQDRLLCTVAQNQVLVIAGDTGCGRSMQVPQFLLAAGYNHVACTQPCRIACISLAKKVGFESLHQYGNQVSSVGW
;
A
#
# COMPACT_ATOMS: atom_id res chain seq x y z
N MET A 1 -15.02 -37.82 -25.46
CA MET A 1 -14.10 -36.67 -25.30
C MET A 1 -12.75 -37.22 -24.91
N PRO A 2 -11.68 -37.01 -25.70
CA PRO A 2 -10.39 -37.65 -25.46
C PRO A 2 -9.79 -37.08 -24.16
N GLN A 3 -9.38 -37.95 -23.23
CA GLN A 3 -8.82 -37.54 -21.94
C GLN A 3 -7.56 -36.67 -22.08
N GLU A 4 -6.82 -36.80 -23.19
CA GLU A 4 -5.65 -35.97 -23.52
C GLU A 4 -6.00 -34.48 -23.62
N CYS A 5 -7.08 -34.13 -24.32
CA CYS A 5 -7.50 -32.74 -24.49
C CYS A 5 -7.85 -32.06 -23.15
N LEU A 6 -8.46 -32.80 -22.21
CA LEU A 6 -8.76 -32.29 -20.87
C LEU A 6 -7.47 -32.08 -20.04
N SER A 7 -6.47 -32.93 -20.24
CA SER A 7 -5.18 -32.82 -19.54
C SER A 7 -4.35 -31.62 -20.04
N GLU A 8 -4.36 -31.37 -21.36
CA GLU A 8 -3.74 -30.20 -21.98
C GLU A 8 -4.43 -28.91 -21.53
N PHE A 9 -5.77 -28.88 -21.54
CA PHE A 9 -6.54 -27.73 -21.07
C PHE A 9 -6.27 -27.42 -19.59
N ARG A 10 -6.23 -28.46 -18.73
CA ARG A 10 -5.87 -28.30 -17.31
C ARG A 10 -4.48 -27.71 -17.15
N THR A 11 -3.51 -28.18 -17.94
CA THR A 11 -2.13 -27.67 -17.90
C THR A 11 -2.06 -26.22 -18.35
N ALA A 12 -2.76 -25.86 -19.43
CA ALA A 12 -2.86 -24.47 -19.89
C ALA A 12 -3.48 -23.55 -18.84
N LEU A 13 -4.55 -24.00 -18.15
CA LEU A 13 -5.15 -23.27 -17.05
C LEU A 13 -4.18 -23.09 -15.87
N LEU A 14 -3.44 -24.12 -15.48
CA LEU A 14 -2.44 -24.02 -14.41
C LEU A 14 -1.32 -23.04 -14.77
N HIS A 15 -0.84 -23.05 -16.01
CA HIS A 15 0.14 -22.07 -16.49
C HIS A 15 -0.41 -20.65 -16.51
N TYR A 16 -1.67 -20.46 -16.92
CA TYR A 16 -2.32 -19.16 -16.86
C TYR A 16 -2.44 -18.65 -15.42
N LEU A 17 -2.88 -19.49 -14.49
CA LEU A 17 -2.96 -19.14 -13.08
C LEU A 17 -1.58 -18.80 -12.50
N ASP A 18 -0.55 -19.60 -12.78
CA ASP A 18 0.83 -19.32 -12.36
C ASP A 18 1.36 -18.00 -12.96
N PHE A 19 1.09 -17.73 -14.24
CA PHE A 19 1.45 -16.46 -14.88
C PHE A 19 0.80 -15.26 -14.20
N THR A 20 -0.52 -15.33 -13.96
CA THR A 20 -1.25 -14.25 -13.28
C THR A 20 -0.74 -14.03 -11.84
N GLN A 21 -0.45 -15.11 -11.11
CA GLN A 21 0.16 -15.05 -9.79
C GLN A 21 1.55 -14.41 -9.82
N LYS A 22 2.44 -14.87 -10.71
CA LYS A 22 3.80 -14.29 -10.87
C LYS A 22 3.77 -12.80 -11.22
N GLN A 23 2.86 -12.37 -12.08
CA GLN A 23 2.70 -10.96 -12.42
C GLN A 23 2.28 -10.13 -11.21
N SER A 24 1.35 -10.63 -10.39
CA SER A 24 0.90 -9.96 -9.18
C SER A 24 2.02 -9.85 -8.12
N PHE A 25 2.79 -10.92 -7.93
CA PHE A 25 3.91 -10.98 -6.98
C PHE A 25 5.04 -10.04 -7.40
N THR A 26 5.35 -9.99 -8.70
CA THR A 26 6.35 -9.08 -9.25
C THR A 26 5.97 -7.62 -9.00
N LYS A 27 4.68 -7.28 -9.18
CA LYS A 27 4.16 -5.94 -8.91
C LYS A 27 4.24 -5.57 -7.43
N LEU A 28 3.87 -6.49 -6.53
CA LEU A 28 4.03 -6.36 -5.07
C LEU A 28 5.49 -6.08 -4.70
N ALA A 29 6.40 -6.93 -5.17
CA ALA A 29 7.82 -6.84 -4.86
C ALA A 29 8.44 -5.52 -5.36
N LYS A 30 7.96 -4.99 -6.50
CA LYS A 30 8.36 -3.68 -7.00
C LYS A 30 7.89 -2.55 -6.08
N LEU A 31 6.61 -2.56 -5.71
CA LEU A 31 6.03 -1.55 -4.82
C LEU A 31 6.70 -1.53 -3.44
N GLN A 32 6.96 -2.70 -2.87
CA GLN A 32 7.68 -2.83 -1.61
C GLN A 32 9.10 -2.23 -1.70
N ARG A 33 9.81 -2.48 -2.79
CA ARG A 33 11.13 -1.88 -3.03
C ARG A 33 11.06 -0.36 -3.15
N GLU A 34 10.11 0.17 -3.93
CA GLU A 34 9.92 1.62 -4.08
C GLU A 34 9.63 2.30 -2.73
N ARG A 35 8.83 1.64 -1.88
CA ARG A 35 8.55 2.14 -0.53
C ARG A 35 9.77 2.11 0.38
N ALA A 36 10.54 1.02 0.36
CA ALA A 36 11.71 0.86 1.22
C ALA A 36 12.78 1.94 0.97
N VAL A 37 12.90 2.44 -0.27
CA VAL A 37 13.88 3.48 -0.65
C VAL A 37 13.48 4.88 -0.18
N LEU A 38 12.20 5.13 0.14
CA LEU A 38 11.77 6.47 0.55
C LEU A 38 12.39 6.86 1.91
N PRO A 39 12.94 8.08 2.07
CA PRO A 39 13.65 8.48 3.27
C PRO A 39 12.89 8.32 4.60
N ILE A 40 11.55 8.34 4.57
CA ILE A 40 10.73 8.16 5.78
C ILE A 40 10.77 6.72 6.33
N SER A 41 11.11 5.72 5.51
CA SER A 41 11.08 4.30 5.89
C SER A 41 12.01 3.99 7.06
N GLN A 42 13.21 4.59 7.09
CA GLN A 42 14.19 4.42 8.16
C GLN A 42 13.71 4.96 9.52
N TYR A 43 12.67 5.79 9.53
CA TYR A 43 12.13 6.41 10.76
C TYR A 43 10.87 5.70 11.28
N GLN A 44 10.43 4.60 10.64
CA GLN A 44 9.19 3.90 10.99
C GLN A 44 9.11 3.55 12.49
N ASP A 45 10.12 2.86 13.02
CA ASP A 45 10.09 2.40 14.42
C ASP A 45 10.09 3.57 15.41
N ARG A 46 10.92 4.58 15.14
CA ARG A 46 10.97 5.80 15.95
C ARG A 46 9.62 6.53 15.94
N LEU A 47 8.99 6.63 14.77
CA LEU A 47 7.69 7.26 14.62
C LEU A 47 6.64 6.51 15.43
N LEU A 48 6.53 5.19 15.29
CA LEU A 48 5.54 4.38 16.00
C LEU A 48 5.72 4.44 17.52
N CYS A 49 6.97 4.37 17.99
CA CYS A 49 7.27 4.53 19.41
C CYS A 49 6.87 5.92 19.93
N THR A 50 7.17 6.98 19.16
CA THR A 50 6.83 8.35 19.57
C THR A 50 5.32 8.59 19.58
N VAL A 51 4.59 8.04 18.60
CA VAL A 51 3.12 8.11 18.56
C VAL A 51 2.49 7.38 19.76
N ALA A 52 3.04 6.23 20.17
CA ALA A 52 2.55 5.51 21.34
C ALA A 52 2.74 6.29 22.66
N GLN A 53 3.76 7.15 22.73
CA GLN A 53 4.11 7.90 23.94
C GLN A 53 3.50 9.31 23.99
N ASN A 54 3.07 9.86 22.86
CA ASN A 54 2.66 11.25 22.74
C ASN A 54 1.33 11.38 22.01
N GLN A 55 0.42 12.18 22.55
CA GLN A 55 -0.85 12.48 21.89
C GLN A 55 -0.68 13.31 20.61
N VAL A 56 0.39 14.12 20.54
CA VAL A 56 0.68 15.01 19.41
C VAL A 56 2.12 14.80 18.97
N LEU A 57 2.33 14.60 17.67
CA LEU A 57 3.63 14.44 17.04
C LEU A 57 3.74 15.36 15.82
N VAL A 58 4.84 16.11 15.73
CA VAL A 58 5.20 16.90 14.56
C VAL A 58 6.25 16.17 13.73
N ILE A 59 5.95 15.96 12.45
CA ILE A 59 6.84 15.26 11.51
C ILE A 59 7.30 16.23 10.43
N ALA A 60 8.55 16.69 10.53
CA ALA A 60 9.21 17.50 9.53
C ALA A 60 10.09 16.64 8.59
N GLY A 61 10.28 17.09 7.37
CA GLY A 61 11.08 16.44 6.34
C GLY A 61 10.94 17.18 5.02
N ASP A 62 11.72 16.79 4.02
CA ASP A 62 11.67 17.44 2.70
C ASP A 62 10.42 17.03 1.90
N THR A 63 10.15 17.74 0.82
CA THR A 63 9.13 17.33 -0.15
C THR A 63 9.58 16.04 -0.85
N GLY A 64 8.67 15.07 -1.01
CA GLY A 64 8.99 13.81 -1.68
C GLY A 64 9.63 12.73 -0.79
N CYS A 65 9.87 12.99 0.50
CA CYS A 65 10.43 11.99 1.42
C CYS A 65 9.47 10.83 1.77
N GLY A 66 8.20 10.91 1.36
CA GLY A 66 7.20 9.86 1.55
C GLY A 66 6.25 10.03 2.75
N ARG A 67 6.32 11.13 3.51
CA ARG A 67 5.51 11.38 4.72
C ARG A 67 4.02 11.09 4.55
N SER A 68 3.32 11.84 3.68
CA SER A 68 1.87 11.70 3.50
C SER A 68 1.44 10.32 3.00
N MET A 69 2.35 9.59 2.35
CA MET A 69 2.07 8.30 1.72
C MET A 69 2.28 7.12 2.66
N GLN A 70 3.36 7.13 3.45
CA GLN A 70 3.75 5.97 4.27
C GLN A 70 3.32 6.08 5.73
N VAL A 71 3.33 7.27 6.33
CA VAL A 71 2.95 7.44 7.74
C VAL A 71 1.58 6.83 8.06
N PRO A 72 0.52 7.05 7.25
CA PRO A 72 -0.79 6.45 7.53
C PRO A 72 -0.76 4.93 7.47
N GLN A 73 0.04 4.37 6.56
CA GLN A 73 0.19 2.93 6.41
C GLN A 73 0.98 2.29 7.55
N PHE A 74 1.99 2.98 8.08
CA PHE A 74 2.70 2.53 9.27
C PHE A 74 1.77 2.45 10.48
N LEU A 75 0.90 3.46 10.65
CA LEU A 75 -0.10 3.46 11.71
C LEU A 75 -1.08 2.29 11.55
N LEU A 76 -1.62 2.08 10.35
CA LEU A 76 -2.51 0.94 10.08
C LEU A 76 -1.82 -0.39 10.34
N ALA A 77 -0.57 -0.57 9.88
CA ALA A 77 0.22 -1.78 10.10
C ALA A 77 0.55 -2.01 11.58
N ALA A 78 0.66 -0.96 12.39
CA ALA A 78 0.86 -1.03 13.83
C ALA A 78 -0.44 -1.27 14.62
N GLY A 79 -1.58 -1.45 13.95
CA GLY A 79 -2.86 -1.78 14.57
C GLY A 79 -3.73 -0.56 14.93
N TYR A 80 -3.35 0.65 14.52
CA TYR A 80 -4.23 1.80 14.65
C TYR A 80 -5.38 1.69 13.64
N ASN A 81 -6.60 1.94 14.09
CA ASN A 81 -7.79 1.94 13.25
C ASN A 81 -8.25 3.38 12.97
N HIS A 82 -8.99 3.58 11.88
CA HIS A 82 -9.61 4.87 11.54
C HIS A 82 -8.61 6.03 11.38
N VAL A 83 -7.51 5.80 10.67
CA VAL A 83 -6.51 6.83 10.37
C VAL A 83 -7.07 7.81 9.32
N ALA A 84 -7.23 9.07 9.72
CA ALA A 84 -7.62 10.15 8.82
C ALA A 84 -6.40 10.95 8.36
N CYS A 85 -6.34 11.29 7.06
CA CYS A 85 -5.30 12.11 6.49
C CYS A 85 -5.92 13.29 5.74
N THR A 86 -5.56 14.50 6.13
CA THR A 86 -6.04 15.71 5.48
C THR A 86 -4.98 16.25 4.51
N GLN A 87 -5.44 16.89 3.44
CA GLN A 87 -4.60 17.63 2.50
C GLN A 87 -5.31 18.95 2.19
N PRO A 88 -4.58 20.08 2.14
CA PRO A 88 -5.20 21.38 1.90
C PRO A 88 -5.85 21.49 0.51
N CYS A 89 -5.32 20.76 -0.47
CA CYS A 89 -5.83 20.77 -1.84
C CYS A 89 -6.64 19.50 -2.14
N ARG A 90 -7.86 19.66 -2.68
CA ARG A 90 -8.74 18.54 -3.09
C ARG A 90 -8.04 17.54 -4.02
N ILE A 91 -7.29 18.04 -5.01
CA ILE A 91 -6.56 17.21 -5.98
C ILE A 91 -5.46 16.39 -5.27
N ALA A 92 -4.79 16.96 -4.27
CA ALA A 92 -3.79 16.26 -3.48
C ALA A 92 -4.42 15.14 -2.63
N CYS A 93 -5.57 15.38 -2.02
CA CYS A 93 -6.32 14.36 -1.29
C CYS A 93 -6.70 13.16 -2.19
N ILE A 94 -7.29 13.44 -3.36
CA ILE A 94 -7.70 12.39 -4.31
C ILE A 94 -6.50 11.62 -4.83
N SER A 95 -5.42 12.32 -5.20
CA SER A 95 -4.19 11.70 -5.70
C SER A 95 -3.55 10.79 -4.63
N LEU A 96 -3.48 11.29 -3.39
CA LEU A 96 -2.95 10.54 -2.27
C LEU A 96 -3.77 9.27 -1.98
N ALA A 97 -5.10 9.39 -1.90
CA ALA A 97 -5.97 8.25 -1.66
C ALA A 97 -5.83 7.17 -2.76
N LYS A 98 -5.81 7.59 -4.03
CA LYS A 98 -5.58 6.67 -5.17
C LYS A 98 -4.22 5.98 -5.07
N LYS A 99 -3.17 6.73 -4.74
CA LYS A 99 -1.81 6.20 -4.63
C LYS A 99 -1.68 5.22 -3.47
N VAL A 100 -2.16 5.58 -2.27
CA VAL A 100 -2.15 4.69 -1.10
C VAL A 100 -2.98 3.43 -1.34
N GLY A 101 -4.16 3.56 -1.95
CA GLY A 101 -5.00 2.40 -2.31
C GLY A 101 -4.31 1.47 -3.31
N PHE A 102 -3.69 2.03 -4.36
CA PHE A 102 -2.93 1.26 -5.35
C PHE A 102 -1.76 0.51 -4.72
N GLU A 103 -0.96 1.19 -3.90
CA GLU A 103 0.24 0.60 -3.34
C GLU A 103 -0.09 -0.44 -2.25
N SER A 104 -1.23 -0.29 -1.56
CA SER A 104 -1.68 -1.25 -0.55
C SER A 104 -2.35 -2.48 -1.18
N LEU A 105 -2.57 -2.50 -2.50
CA LEU A 105 -3.13 -3.64 -3.25
C LEU A 105 -4.36 -4.30 -2.61
N HIS A 106 -5.24 -3.48 -2.01
CA HIS A 106 -6.41 -3.93 -1.27
C HIS A 106 -6.11 -4.83 -0.06
N GLN A 107 -4.88 -4.80 0.49
CA GLN A 107 -4.56 -5.42 1.79
C GLN A 107 -5.47 -4.91 2.90
N TYR A 108 -5.92 -3.66 2.78
CA TYR A 108 -6.90 -3.02 3.67
C TYR A 108 -8.32 -2.96 3.04
N GLY A 109 -8.59 -3.76 1.99
CA GLY A 109 -9.87 -3.79 1.30
C GLY A 109 -10.31 -2.45 0.71
N ASN A 110 -11.60 -2.14 0.86
CA ASN A 110 -12.24 -0.88 0.42
C ASN A 110 -12.06 0.28 1.43
N GLN A 111 -11.16 0.15 2.41
CA GLN A 111 -11.07 1.08 3.55
C GLN A 111 -10.26 2.36 3.26
N VAL A 112 -9.72 2.52 2.04
CA VAL A 112 -9.06 3.76 1.62
C VAL A 112 -10.02 4.58 0.76
N SER A 113 -10.67 5.58 1.35
CA SER A 113 -11.59 6.49 0.66
C SER A 113 -11.18 7.94 0.88
N SER A 114 -11.27 8.77 -0.17
CA SER A 114 -11.22 10.23 -0.02
C SER A 114 -12.63 10.78 0.19
N VAL A 115 -12.86 11.47 1.30
CA VAL A 115 -14.03 12.33 1.50
C VAL A 115 -13.62 13.77 1.18
N GLY A 116 -14.26 14.35 0.17
CA GLY A 116 -14.14 15.77 -0.15
C GLY A 116 -15.45 16.45 0.22
N TRP A 117 -15.38 17.42 1.12
CA TRP A 117 -16.43 18.43 1.27
C TRP A 117 -16.44 19.35 0.04
#